data_AF-A0A382H0E9-F1
#
_entry.id   AF-A0A382H0E9-F1
#
_cell.length_a   1.000
_cell.length_b   1.000
_cell.length_c   1.000
_cell.angle_alpha   90.00
_cell.angle_beta   90.00
_cell.angle_gamma   90.00
#
_symmetry.space_group_name_H-M   'P 1'
#
loop_
_entity.id
_entity.type
_entity.pdbx_description
1 polymer ?
#
loop_
_entity_poly.entity_id
_entity_poly.type
_entity_poly.pdbx_seq_one_letter_code
_entity_poly.pdbx_strand_id
1 'polypeptide(L)'
;MKFNKYLFLILLGAVMLWGFKSDAAKDQFQKMKTLTQIIRLVSENYVEEVNMNEILEGAIIGMLDKLDPHSSYISSEQFELINEQFDGAFEGIGIEFNI
;
A
#
# COMPACT_ATOMS: atom_id res chain seq x y z
N MET A 1 -2.39 -55.34 -5.31
CA MET A 1 -3.05 -54.28 -4.50
C MET A 1 -2.23 -53.00 -4.27
N LYS A 2 -0.99 -52.84 -4.77
CA LYS A 2 -0.19 -51.61 -4.54
C LYS A 2 -0.47 -50.45 -5.54
N PHE A 3 -1.10 -50.75 -6.68
CA PHE A 3 -1.35 -49.78 -7.77
C PHE A 3 -2.40 -48.71 -7.40
N ASN A 4 -3.50 -49.10 -6.74
CA ASN A 4 -4.56 -48.18 -6.34
C ASN A 4 -4.09 -47.14 -5.29
N LYS A 5 -3.06 -47.47 -4.50
CA LYS A 5 -2.50 -46.56 -3.50
C LYS A 5 -1.78 -45.36 -4.13
N TYR A 6 -1.04 -45.58 -5.22
CA TYR A 6 -0.37 -44.49 -5.95
C TYR A 6 -1.34 -43.64 -6.75
N LEU A 7 -2.40 -44.25 -7.28
CA LEU A 7 -3.46 -43.53 -7.98
C LEU A 7 -4.20 -42.57 -7.04
N PHE A 8 -4.43 -42.97 -5.79
CA PHE A 8 -5.01 -42.10 -4.77
C PHE A 8 -4.08 -40.94 -4.39
N LEU A 9 -2.77 -41.16 -4.32
CA LEU A 9 -1.78 -40.11 -4.04
C LEU A 9 -1.67 -39.07 -5.16
N ILE A 10 -1.74 -39.51 -6.42
CA ILE A 10 -1.76 -38.60 -7.59
C ILE A 10 -3.05 -37.78 -7.59
N LEU A 11 -4.18 -38.40 -7.25
CA LEU A 11 -5.48 -37.73 -7.17
C LEU A 11 -5.51 -36.71 -6.01
N LEU A 12 -4.92 -37.05 -4.86
CA LEU A 12 -4.76 -36.14 -3.74
C LEU A 12 -3.87 -34.93 -4.10
N GLY A 13 -2.76 -35.17 -4.81
CA GLY A 13 -1.88 -34.11 -5.30
C GLY A 13 -2.55 -33.19 -6.33
N ALA A 14 -3.37 -33.74 -7.24
CA ALA A 14 -4.12 -32.95 -8.21
C ALA A 14 -5.20 -32.07 -7.55
N VAL A 15 -5.91 -32.59 -6.54
CA VAL A 15 -6.89 -31.83 -5.76
C VAL A 15 -6.21 -30.71 -4.97
N MET A 16 -5.02 -30.96 -4.42
CA MET A 16 -4.23 -29.95 -3.72
C MET A 16 -3.80 -28.82 -4.67
N LEU A 17 -3.36 -29.15 -5.89
CA LEU A 17 -2.98 -28.15 -6.90
C LEU A 17 -4.17 -27.30 -7.40
N TRP A 18 -5.39 -27.85 -7.42
CA TRP A 18 -6.60 -27.07 -7.74
C TRP A 18 -7.01 -26.11 -6.61
N GLY A 19 -6.79 -26.49 -5.34
CA GLY A 19 -7.16 -25.69 -4.18
C GLY A 19 -6.30 -24.44 -3.94
N PHE A 20 -5.11 -24.35 -4.53
CA PHE A 20 -4.17 -23.22 -4.34
C PHE A 20 -4.37 -22.05 -5.32
N LYS A 21 -5.47 -21.99 -6.08
CA LYS A 21 -5.77 -20.78 -6.87
C LYS A 21 -6.26 -19.64 -5.96
N SER A 22 -5.31 -18.90 -5.37
CA SER A 22 -5.59 -17.68 -4.62
C SER A 22 -5.84 -16.50 -5.57
N ASP A 23 -7.09 -16.31 -5.98
CA ASP A 23 -7.45 -15.23 -6.90
C ASP A 23 -7.28 -13.83 -6.28
N ALA A 24 -7.39 -13.70 -4.95
CA ALA A 24 -7.12 -12.46 -4.23
C ALA A 24 -5.65 -12.00 -4.33
N ALA A 25 -4.69 -12.94 -4.28
CA ALA A 25 -3.28 -12.61 -4.42
C ALA A 25 -2.94 -12.15 -5.84
N LYS A 26 -3.59 -12.73 -6.85
CA LYS A 26 -3.46 -12.28 -8.24
C LYS A 26 -4.02 -10.87 -8.42
N ASP A 27 -5.19 -10.58 -7.85
CA ASP A 27 -5.82 -9.25 -7.94
C ASP A 27 -4.94 -8.16 -7.33
N GLN A 28 -4.43 -8.36 -6.11
CA GLN A 28 -3.52 -7.42 -5.46
C GLN A 28 -2.25 -7.19 -6.29
N PHE A 29 -1.68 -8.25 -6.86
CA PHE A 29 -0.51 -8.14 -7.73
C PHE A 29 -0.79 -7.31 -8.99
N GLN A 30 -1.96 -7.49 -9.63
CA GLN A 30 -2.33 -6.69 -10.81
C GLN A 30 -2.54 -5.21 -10.46
N LYS A 31 -3.15 -4.91 -9.32
CA LYS A 31 -3.33 -3.53 -8.83
C LYS A 31 -1.98 -2.85 -8.61
N MET A 32 -1.04 -3.53 -7.94
CA MET A 32 0.29 -3.00 -7.71
C MET A 32 1.06 -2.78 -9.03
N LYS A 33 0.98 -3.74 -9.96
CA LYS A 33 1.57 -3.61 -11.29
C LYS A 33 1.03 -2.39 -12.03
N THR A 34 -0.27 -2.15 -11.95
CA THR A 34 -0.90 -0.98 -12.59
C THR A 34 -0.37 0.32 -12.01
N LEU A 35 -0.24 0.41 -10.68
CA LEU A 35 0.32 1.58 -10.01
C LEU A 35 1.77 1.85 -10.45
N THR A 36 2.63 0.82 -10.47
CA THR A 36 4.01 0.95 -10.93
C THR A 36 4.09 1.40 -12.40
N GLN A 37 3.18 0.90 -13.24
CA GLN A 37 3.12 1.32 -14.65
C GLN A 37 2.76 2.80 -14.79
N ILE A 38 1.80 3.30 -14.00
CA ILE A 38 1.42 4.71 -13.99
C ILE A 38 2.60 5.59 -13.56
N ILE A 39 3.26 5.23 -12.44
CA ILE A 39 4.44 5.94 -11.94
C ILE A 39 5.52 6.03 -13.03
N ARG A 40 5.80 4.91 -13.71
CA ARG A 40 6.77 4.88 -14.81
C ARG A 40 6.34 5.75 -16.00
N LEU A 41 5.07 5.69 -16.39
CA LEU A 41 4.56 6.49 -17.51
C LEU A 41 4.70 7.99 -17.23
N VAL A 42 4.37 8.43 -16.02
CA VAL A 42 4.55 9.83 -15.60
C VAL A 42 6.03 10.19 -15.63
N SER A 43 6.89 9.36 -15.04
CA SER A 43 8.33 9.63 -14.97
C SER A 43 9.01 9.70 -16.35
N GLU A 44 8.62 8.85 -17.30
CA GLU A 44 9.28 8.73 -18.61
C GLU A 44 8.64 9.59 -19.72
N ASN A 45 7.35 9.91 -19.62
CA ASN A 45 6.58 10.50 -20.73
C ASN A 45 6.01 11.88 -20.41
N TYR A 46 6.22 12.41 -19.20
CA TYR A 46 5.80 13.77 -18.90
C TYR A 46 6.73 14.78 -19.56
N VAL A 47 6.17 15.93 -19.94
CA VAL A 47 6.84 16.95 -20.75
C VAL A 47 7.93 17.71 -19.99
N GLU A 48 7.79 17.78 -18.66
CA GLU A 48 8.67 18.52 -17.75
C GLU A 48 9.32 17.58 -16.73
N GLU A 49 10.37 18.04 -16.07
CA GLU A 49 10.97 17.33 -14.94
C GLU A 49 9.97 17.32 -13.77
N VAL A 50 9.67 16.13 -13.24
CA VAL A 50 8.68 15.94 -12.20
C VAL A 50 9.35 15.54 -10.89
N ASN A 51 9.01 16.21 -9.80
CA ASN A 51 9.39 15.76 -8.47
C ASN A 51 8.56 14.53 -8.08
N MET A 52 9.15 13.34 -8.20
CA MET A 52 8.45 12.10 -7.90
C MET A 52 8.00 11.97 -6.44
N ASN A 53 8.68 12.63 -5.50
CA ASN A 53 8.28 12.58 -4.08
C ASN A 53 6.93 13.29 -3.89
N GLU A 54 6.76 14.49 -4.47
CA GLU A 54 5.50 15.24 -4.40
C GLU A 54 4.33 14.48 -5.05
N ILE A 55 4.57 13.83 -6.19
CA ILE A 55 3.54 13.01 -6.86
C ILE A 55 3.11 11.82 -6.00
N LEU A 56 4.06 11.15 -5.36
CA LEU A 56 3.77 10.01 -4.49
C LEU A 56 3.02 10.43 -3.23
N GLU A 57 3.41 11.54 -2.60
CA GLU A 57 2.68 12.11 -1.47
C GLU A 57 1.24 12.46 -1.86
N GLY A 58 1.05 13.15 -3.00
CA GLY A 58 -0.28 13.45 -3.52
C GLY A 58 -1.12 12.21 -3.82
N ALA A 59 -0.49 11.14 -4.33
CA ALA A 59 -1.16 9.86 -4.55
C ALA A 59 -1.59 9.20 -3.23
N ILE A 60 -0.77 9.27 -2.18
CA ILE A 60 -1.11 8.75 -0.85
C ILE A 60 -2.29 9.54 -0.26
N ILE A 61 -2.22 10.88 -0.30
CA ILE A 61 -3.30 11.75 0.20
C ILE A 61 -4.61 11.43 -0.53
N GLY A 62 -4.61 11.35 -1.86
CA GLY A 62 -5.81 11.02 -2.62
C GLY A 62 -6.37 9.61 -2.35
N MET A 63 -5.52 8.65 -1.97
CA MET A 63 -5.98 7.33 -1.51
C MET A 63 -6.65 7.41 -0.14
N LEU A 64 -6.08 8.17 0.80
CA LEU A 64 -6.63 8.35 2.15
C LEU A 64 -7.94 9.14 2.14
N ASP A 65 -8.03 10.20 1.32
CA ASP A 65 -9.27 10.97 1.12
C ASP A 65 -10.44 10.10 0.68
N LYS A 66 -10.15 9.02 -0.06
CA LYS A 66 -11.16 8.06 -0.50
C LYS A 66 -11.45 6.97 0.52
N LEU A 67 -10.54 6.72 1.46
CA LEU A 67 -10.66 5.70 2.49
C LEU A 67 -11.62 6.17 3.60
N ASP A 68 -11.27 7.26 4.29
CA ASP A 68 -12.12 7.87 5.31
C ASP A 68 -11.69 9.33 5.63
N PRO A 69 -12.58 10.17 6.20
CA PRO A 69 -12.30 11.60 6.46
C PRO A 69 -11.30 11.90 7.59
N HIS A 70 -11.00 10.93 8.45
CA HIS A 70 -10.08 11.04 9.59
C HIS A 70 -8.70 10.42 9.29
N SER A 71 -8.55 9.72 8.15
CA SER A 71 -7.27 9.23 7.67
C SER A 71 -6.45 10.37 7.06
N SER A 72 -5.32 10.71 7.68
CA SER A 72 -4.38 11.74 7.19
C SER A 72 -2.97 11.18 6.98
N TYR A 73 -2.27 11.72 5.97
CA TYR A 73 -0.85 11.48 5.76
C TYR A 73 -0.01 12.57 6.44
N ILE A 74 1.03 12.18 7.17
CA ILE A 74 2.02 13.09 7.77
C ILE A 74 3.34 12.88 7.02
N SER A 75 3.83 13.93 6.36
CA SER A 75 5.13 13.88 5.67
C SER A 75 6.29 13.89 6.67
N SER A 76 7.49 13.50 6.22
CA SER A 76 8.67 13.52 7.08
C SER A 76 9.00 14.93 7.59
N GLU A 77 8.84 15.95 6.75
CA GLU A 77 9.04 17.36 7.13
C GLU A 77 8.02 17.82 8.19
N GLN A 78 6.75 17.46 8.02
CA GLN A 78 5.71 17.76 9.02
C GLN A 78 6.00 17.06 10.35
N PHE A 79 6.47 15.81 10.29
CA PHE A 79 6.85 15.06 11.48
C PHE A 79 8.02 15.69 12.23
N GLU A 80 9.04 16.17 11.51
CA GLU A 80 10.16 16.92 12.10
C GLU A 80 9.68 18.21 12.78
N LEU A 81 8.84 19.01 12.10
CA LEU A 81 8.28 20.24 12.66
C LEU A 81 7.42 19.98 13.91
N ILE A 82 6.67 18.88 13.93
CA ILE A 82 5.88 18.46 15.10
C ILE A 82 6.81 18.10 16.27
N ASN A 83 7.89 17.37 16.02
CA ASN A 83 8.86 17.02 17.06
C ASN A 83 9.59 18.25 17.60
N GLU A 84 10.01 19.18 16.73
CA GLU A 84 10.64 20.43 17.15
C GLU A 84 9.71 21.26 18.04
N GLN A 85 8.41 21.29 17.73
CA GLN A 85 7.41 21.92 18.59
C GLN A 85 7.33 21.22 19.96
N PHE A 86 7.32 19.89 20.00
CA PHE A 86 7.31 19.08 21.24
C PHE A 86 8.56 19.20 22.09
N ASP A 87 9.73 19.37 21.47
CA ASP A 87 10.98 19.65 22.17
C ASP A 87 11.04 21.09 22.72
N GLY A 88 10.24 21.99 22.17
CA GLY A 88 9.96 23.30 22.75
C GLY A 88 9.24 23.17 24.09
N ALA A 89 9.62 23.99 25.07
CA ALA A 89 8.96 23.99 26.38
C ALA A 89 7.48 24.39 26.23
N PHE A 90 6.57 23.41 26.28
CA PHE A 90 5.13 23.62 26.34
C PHE A 90 4.74 24.29 27.66
N GLU A 91 4.38 25.58 27.63
CA GLU A 91 3.50 26.19 28.64
C GLU A 91 2.06 26.11 28.12
N GLY A 92 1.40 24.96 28.33
CA GLY A 92 0.08 24.67 27.76
C GLY A 92 -1.09 24.90 28.74
N ILE A 93 -2.23 25.36 28.23
CA ILE A 93 -3.52 25.51 28.94
C ILE A 93 -4.40 24.24 28.95
N GLY A 94 -3.94 23.14 28.33
CA GLY A 94 -4.65 21.84 28.35
C GLY A 94 -5.83 21.74 27.38
N ILE A 95 -5.63 22.07 26.10
CA ILE A 95 -6.65 21.92 25.05
C ILE A 95 -6.23 20.78 24.12
N GLU A 96 -7.11 19.82 23.92
CA GLU A 96 -6.95 18.69 23.00
C GLU A 96 -7.85 18.90 21.77
N PHE A 97 -7.28 18.75 20.58
CA PHE A 97 -8.04 18.75 19.33
C PHE A 97 -8.23 17.30 18.89
N ASN A 98 -9.48 16.83 18.83
CA ASN A 98 -9.80 15.60 18.12
C ASN A 98 -9.85 15.91 16.62
N ILE A 99 -9.00 15.23 15.86
CA ILE A 99 -9.02 15.15 14.40
C ILE A 99 -9.83 13.92 13.97
#